data_AF-A0A3S4JCT7-F1
#
_entry.id   AF-A0A3S4JCT7-F1
#
_cell.length_a   1.000
_cell.length_b   1.000
_cell.length_c   1.000
_cell.angle_alpha   90.00
_cell.angle_beta   90.00
_cell.angle_gamma   90.00
#
_symmetry.space_group_name_H-M   'P 1'
#
loop_
_entity.id
_entity.type
_entity.pdbx_description
1 polymer ?
#
loop_
_entity_poly.entity_id
_entity_poly.type
_entity_poly.pdbx_seq_one_letter_code
_entity_poly.pdbx_strand_id
1 'polypeptide(L)'
;MDTLQQPPPAEPEGGLRRNLKKRHLLMMSLGGTIGTGLFIGIAEPLSSVGPAGTLLAYLFAGSIMLATMMCLGELSCAFPHSGSFQHYALMFYAVTLLELYHWLALLV
;
A
#
# COMPACT_ATOMS: atom_id res chain seq x y z
N MET A 1 -10.60 51.42 -19.16
CA MET A 1 -9.69 50.98 -20.23
C MET A 1 -8.32 51.20 -19.61
N ASP A 2 -7.70 50.29 -18.88
CA ASP A 2 -7.60 48.83 -18.90
C ASP A 2 -6.92 48.49 -17.55
N THR A 3 -7.08 47.40 -16.83
CA THR A 3 -7.70 46.11 -17.03
C THR A 3 -7.40 45.40 -15.71
N LEU A 4 -8.44 44.82 -15.09
CA LEU A 4 -8.34 43.63 -14.25
C LEU A 4 -7.52 43.78 -12.96
N GLN A 5 -8.26 43.92 -11.85
CA GLN A 5 -8.29 42.84 -10.85
C GLN A 5 -6.97 42.07 -10.82
N GLN A 6 -5.96 42.58 -10.12
CA GLN A 6 -4.86 41.70 -9.76
C GLN A 6 -5.52 40.51 -9.05
N PRO A 7 -5.44 39.29 -9.61
CA PRO A 7 -5.90 38.13 -8.88
C PRO A 7 -5.18 38.19 -7.53
N PRO A 8 -5.84 37.86 -6.41
CA PRO A 8 -5.10 37.64 -5.17
C PRO A 8 -3.87 36.79 -5.51
N PRO A 9 -2.67 37.15 -5.03
CA PRO A 9 -1.45 36.42 -5.35
C PRO A 9 -1.78 34.96 -5.11
N ALA A 10 -1.68 34.15 -6.18
CA ALA A 10 -2.12 32.77 -6.17
C ALA A 10 -1.63 32.15 -4.86
N GLU A 11 -2.56 31.82 -3.96
CA GLU A 11 -2.21 30.94 -2.85
C GLU A 11 -1.54 29.74 -3.52
N PRO A 12 -0.34 29.32 -3.07
CA PRO A 12 0.35 28.22 -3.72
C PRO A 12 -0.62 27.05 -3.80
N GLU A 13 -1.12 26.77 -5.00
CA GLU A 13 -2.11 25.73 -5.23
C GLU A 13 -1.58 24.42 -4.64
N GLY A 14 -2.28 23.92 -3.62
CA GLY A 14 -2.24 22.52 -3.22
C GLY A 14 -0.94 21.99 -2.61
N GLY A 15 -0.08 22.83 -2.01
CA GLY A 15 1.10 22.33 -1.29
C GLY A 15 0.72 21.61 0.01
N LEU A 16 0.74 20.28 0.04
CA LEU A 16 0.56 19.52 1.29
C LEU A 16 1.61 19.96 2.32
N ARG A 17 1.14 20.45 3.48
CA ARG A 17 1.99 20.74 4.64
C ARG A 17 2.67 19.43 5.07
N ARG A 18 3.99 19.30 4.88
CA ARG A 18 4.80 18.19 5.42
C ARG A 18 4.86 18.27 6.95
N ASN A 19 3.78 17.86 7.63
CA ASN A 19 3.69 17.76 9.09
C ASN A 19 3.44 16.33 9.58
N LEU A 20 3.57 15.31 8.72
CA LEU A 20 3.43 13.92 9.16
C LEU A 20 4.62 13.53 10.05
N LYS A 21 4.33 13.37 11.33
CA LYS A 21 5.25 12.84 12.33
C LYS A 21 5.27 11.32 12.24
N LYS A 22 6.37 10.70 12.67
CA LYS A 22 6.55 9.22 12.71
C LYS A 22 5.35 8.49 13.35
N ARG A 23 4.75 9.08 14.39
CA ARG A 23 3.54 8.54 15.07
C ARG A 23 2.32 8.42 14.15
N HIS A 24 2.09 9.38 13.25
CA HIS A 24 0.95 9.34 12.34
C HIS A 24 1.15 8.29 11.25
N LEU A 25 2.39 8.14 10.77
CA LEU A 25 2.75 7.08 9.82
C LEU A 25 2.54 5.68 10.43
N LEU A 26 2.94 5.49 11.69
CA LEU A 26 2.71 4.23 12.41
C LEU A 26 1.21 3.95 12.60
N MET A 27 0.42 4.98 12.95
CA MET A 27 -1.02 4.84 13.08
C MET A 27 -1.69 4.48 11.73
N MET A 28 -1.25 5.07 10.62
CA MET A 28 -1.74 4.70 9.28
C MET A 28 -1.36 3.27 8.91
N SER A 29 -0.11 2.86 9.16
CA SER A 29 0.33 1.49 8.88
C SER A 29 -0.45 0.47 9.70
N LEU A 30 -0.63 0.69 11.01
CA LEU A 30 -1.39 -0.22 11.87
C LEU A 30 -2.86 -0.27 11.47
N GLY A 31 -3.47 0.89 11.17
CA GLY A 31 -4.86 0.97 10.75
C GLY A 31 -5.13 0.32 9.39
N GLY A 32 -4.18 0.36 8.46
CA GLY A 32 -4.30 -0.31 7.17
C GLY A 32 -4.07 -1.82 7.23
N THR A 33 -3.26 -2.30 8.18
CA THR A 33 -2.88 -3.72 8.28
C THR A 33 -3.84 -4.52 9.16
N ILE A 34 -4.42 -3.91 10.20
CA ILE A 34 -5.38 -4.54 11.11
C ILE A 34 -6.80 -4.29 10.57
N GLY A 35 -7.24 -5.14 9.64
CA GLY A 35 -8.56 -5.07 8.99
C GLY A 35 -9.54 -6.17 9.42
N THR A 36 -10.74 -6.13 8.84
CA THR A 36 -11.79 -7.15 9.06
C THR A 36 -11.35 -8.54 8.62
N GLY A 37 -10.42 -8.66 7.67
CA GLY A 37 -9.87 -9.93 7.21
C GLY A 37 -9.20 -10.74 8.32
N LEU A 38 -8.60 -10.09 9.33
CA LEU A 38 -8.06 -10.79 10.50
C LEU A 38 -9.18 -11.39 11.34
N PHE A 39 -10.28 -10.66 11.56
CA PHE A 39 -11.38 -11.09 12.42
C PHE A 39 -12.29 -12.13 11.76
N ILE A 40 -12.62 -11.94 10.47
CA ILE A 40 -13.50 -12.84 9.71
C ILE A 40 -12.70 -14.07 9.22
N GLY A 41 -11.46 -13.87 8.80
CA GLY A 41 -10.61 -14.93 8.22
C GLY A 41 -9.98 -15.87 9.24
N ILE A 42 -9.89 -15.50 10.53
CA ILE A 42 -9.31 -16.40 11.56
C ILE A 42 -10.21 -17.57 11.92
N ALA A 43 -11.54 -17.45 11.76
CA ALA A 43 -12.48 -18.46 12.24
C ALA A 43 -12.34 -19.83 11.56
N GLU A 44 -12.06 -19.83 10.26
CA GLU A 44 -11.99 -21.04 9.43
C GLU A 44 -10.69 -21.86 9.63
N PRO A 45 -9.48 -21.25 9.64
CA PRO A 45 -8.25 -21.95 10.01
C PRO A 45 -8.29 -22.53 11.44
N LEU A 46 -8.91 -21.81 12.37
CA LEU A 46 -8.94 -22.17 13.78
C LEU A 46 -9.75 -23.45 14.04
N SER A 47 -10.82 -23.68 13.28
CA SER A 47 -11.64 -24.88 13.37
C SER A 47 -11.11 -26.06 12.55
N SER A 48 -10.48 -25.78 11.40
CA SER A 48 -10.01 -26.81 10.47
C SER A 48 -8.66 -27.43 10.84
N VAL A 49 -7.67 -26.62 11.22
CA VAL A 49 -6.27 -27.06 11.49
C VAL A 49 -5.93 -26.97 12.98
N GLY A 50 -6.83 -26.38 13.78
CA GLY A 50 -6.64 -26.15 15.21
C GLY A 50 -5.72 -24.97 15.52
N PRO A 51 -5.58 -24.61 16.82
CA PRO A 51 -4.90 -23.39 17.24
C PRO A 51 -3.40 -23.38 16.95
N ALA A 52 -2.72 -24.52 17.14
CA ALA A 52 -1.28 -24.62 16.90
C ALA A 52 -0.92 -24.53 15.41
N GLY A 53 -1.70 -25.19 14.54
CA GLY A 53 -1.48 -25.16 13.10
C GLY A 53 -1.84 -23.80 12.48
N THR A 54 -2.87 -23.13 12.98
CA THR A 54 -3.22 -21.76 12.57
C THR A 54 -2.09 -20.78 12.88
N LEU A 55 -1.49 -20.86 14.07
CA LEU A 55 -0.36 -20.02 14.46
C LEU A 55 0.85 -20.25 13.54
N LEU A 56 1.17 -21.51 13.24
CA LEU A 56 2.29 -21.86 12.37
C LEU A 56 2.07 -21.40 10.93
N ALA A 57 0.85 -21.53 10.40
CA ALA A 57 0.47 -21.01 9.09
C ALA A 57 0.60 -19.48 9.02
N TYR A 58 0.14 -18.75 10.05
CA TYR A 58 0.29 -17.29 10.12
C TYR A 58 1.76 -16.86 10.25
N LEU A 59 2.59 -17.59 10.98
CA LEU A 59 4.03 -17.33 11.06
C LEU A 59 4.72 -17.54 9.72
N PHE A 60 4.35 -18.59 8.98
CA PHE A 60 4.89 -18.85 7.65
C PHE A 60 4.44 -17.82 6.62
N ALA A 61 3.15 -17.48 6.58
CA ALA A 61 2.65 -16.41 5.72
C ALA A 61 3.27 -15.05 6.11
N GLY A 62 3.42 -14.79 7.41
CA GLY A 62 4.07 -13.60 7.94
C GLY A 62 5.55 -13.50 7.56
N SER A 63 6.30 -14.61 7.52
CA SER A 63 7.71 -14.59 7.13
C SER A 63 7.89 -14.24 5.66
N ILE A 64 7.03 -14.76 4.77
CA ILE A 64 7.01 -14.40 3.34
C ILE A 64 6.67 -12.92 3.18
N MET A 65 5.68 -12.42 3.93
CA MET A 65 5.28 -11.02 3.89
C MET A 65 6.41 -10.10 4.40
N LEU A 66 7.10 -10.49 5.48
CA LEU A 66 8.25 -9.77 6.01
C LEU A 66 9.38 -9.69 4.97
N ALA A 67 9.72 -10.80 4.32
CA ALA A 67 10.73 -10.81 3.26
C ALA A 67 10.35 -9.85 2.10
N THR A 68 9.10 -9.90 1.67
CA THR A 68 8.57 -9.01 0.62
C THR A 68 8.66 -7.53 1.04
N MET A 69 8.27 -7.22 2.27
CA MET A 69 8.25 -5.83 2.76
C MET A 69 9.65 -5.28 3.01
N MET A 70 10.62 -6.14 3.37
CA MET A 70 12.03 -5.77 3.46
C MET A 70 12.59 -5.36 2.09
N CYS A 71 12.36 -6.14 1.04
CA CYS A 71 12.75 -5.78 -0.33
C CYS A 71 12.09 -4.47 -0.77
N LEU A 72 10.81 -4.28 -0.45
CA LEU A 72 10.07 -3.07 -0.80
C LEU A 72 10.56 -1.84 -0.01
N GLY A 73 11.03 -2.05 1.22
CA GLY A 73 11.66 -1.04 2.06
C GLY A 73 12.98 -0.54 1.47
N GLU A 74 13.86 -1.45 1.03
CA GLU A 74 15.11 -1.08 0.34
C GLU A 74 14.83 -0.27 -0.92
N LEU A 75 13.84 -0.70 -1.72
CA LEU A 75 13.43 0.01 -2.93
C LEU A 75 12.86 1.41 -2.62
N SER A 76 12.06 1.54 -1.56
CA SER A 76 11.47 2.81 -1.12
C SER A 76 12.52 3.80 -0.61
N CYS A 77 13.62 3.32 -0.04
CA CYS A 77 14.75 4.15 0.35
C CYS A 77 15.61 4.58 -0.85
N ALA A 78 15.78 3.72 -1.84
CA ALA A 78 16.56 4.02 -3.05
C ALA A 78 15.86 5.03 -3.99
N PHE A 79 14.53 4.92 -4.15
CA PHE A 79 13.74 5.78 -5.02
C PHE A 79 12.58 6.42 -4.24
N PRO A 80 12.81 7.54 -3.52
CA PRO A 80 11.79 8.17 -2.70
C PRO A 80 10.75 8.90 -3.57
N HIS A 81 9.73 8.19 -4.03
CA HIS A 81 8.58 8.74 -4.75
C HIS A 81 7.31 8.72 -3.89
N SER A 82 6.49 9.76 -4.01
CA SER A 82 5.21 9.89 -3.29
C SER A 82 4.08 9.05 -3.91
N GLY A 83 4.38 7.82 -4.34
CA GLY A 83 3.47 6.91 -5.03
C GLY A 83 3.24 5.59 -4.30
N SER A 84 2.20 4.84 -4.69
CA SER A 84 1.91 3.49 -4.19
C SER A 84 2.89 2.45 -4.77
N PHE A 85 2.90 1.24 -4.21
CA PHE A 85 3.71 0.11 -4.68
C PHE A 85 3.52 -0.22 -6.18
N GLN A 86 2.35 0.12 -6.74
CA GLN A 86 2.08 0.03 -8.18
C GLN A 86 3.04 0.86 -9.03
N HIS A 87 3.55 1.99 -8.53
CA HIS A 87 4.50 2.81 -9.26
C HIS A 87 5.82 2.07 -9.50
N TYR A 88 6.31 1.33 -8.49
CA TYR A 88 7.48 0.46 -8.65
C TYR A 88 7.21 -0.70 -9.60
N ALA A 89 5.99 -1.27 -9.57
CA ALA A 89 5.59 -2.32 -10.50
C ALA A 89 5.58 -1.82 -11.95
N LEU A 90 5.03 -0.63 -12.23
CA LEU A 90 5.00 -0.06 -13.59
C LEU A 90 6.38 0.35 -14.11
N MET A 91 7.31 0.68 -13.22
CA MET A 91 8.67 1.04 -13.61
C MET A 91 9.51 -0.18 -14.00
N PHE A 92 9.28 -1.34 -13.37
CA PHE A 92 10.07 -2.56 -13.58
C PHE A 92 9.36 -3.66 -14.38
N TYR A 93 8.03 -3.74 -14.36
CA TYR A 93 7.24 -4.65 -15.20
C TYR A 93 6.69 -3.92 -16.43
N ALA A 94 6.81 -4.56 -17.60
CA ALA A 94 6.23 -4.03 -18.83
C ALA A 94 4.69 -3.92 -18.72
N VAL A 95 4.16 -2.74 -19.03
CA VAL A 95 2.72 -2.39 -18.97
C VAL A 95 1.81 -3.41 -19.68
N THR A 96 2.35 -4.12 -20.68
CA THR A 96 1.65 -5.13 -21.48
C THR A 96 1.28 -6.40 -20.72
N LEU A 97 2.03 -6.81 -19.69
CA LEU A 97 1.67 -8.02 -18.92
C LEU A 97 0.55 -7.75 -17.89
N LEU A 98 0.41 -6.51 -17.44
CA LEU A 98 -0.62 -6.11 -16.49
C LEU A 98 -2.00 -6.04 -17.17
N GLU A 99 -2.07 -5.47 -18.37
CA GLU A 99 -3.28 -5.44 -19.20
C GLU A 99 -3.79 -6.85 -19.49
N LEU A 100 -2.89 -7.78 -19.84
CA LEU A 100 -3.27 -9.16 -20.11
C LEU A 100 -3.85 -9.86 -18.86
N TYR A 101 -3.24 -9.67 -17.68
CA TYR A 101 -3.76 -10.23 -16.43
C TYR A 101 -5.13 -9.66 -16.05
N HIS A 102 -5.35 -8.36 -16.29
CA HIS A 102 -6.64 -7.71 -16.02
C HIS A 102 -7.76 -8.28 -16.90
N TRP A 103 -7.50 -8.46 -18.20
CA TRP A 103 -8.44 -9.12 -19.11
C TRP A 103 -8.72 -10.58 -18.75
N LEU A 104 -7.70 -11.31 -18.27
CA LEU A 104 -7.84 -12.72 -17.89
C LEU A 104 -8.65 -12.89 -16.59
N ALA A 105 -8.51 -11.97 -15.63
CA ALA A 105 -9.29 -11.96 -14.40
C ALA A 105 -10.76 -11.55 -14.61
N LEU A 106 -11.07 -10.77 -15.66
CA LEU A 106 -12.45 -10.41 -16.05
C LEU A 106 -13.20 -11.55 -16.75
N LEU A 107 -12.50 -12.59 -17.19
CA LEU A 107 -13.03 -13.75 -17.92
C LEU A 107 -13.31 -14.96 -17.00
N VAL A 108 -13.03 -14.84 -15.70
CA VAL A 108 -13.28 -15.85 -14.66
C VAL A 108 -14.34 -15.34 -13.70
#